data_AF-A0A2E8Y6Q4-F1
#
_entry.id   AF-A0A2E8Y6Q4-F1
#
_cell.length_a   1.000
_cell.length_b   1.000
_cell.length_c   1.000
_cell.angle_alpha   90.00
_cell.angle_beta   90.00
_cell.angle_gamma   90.00
#
_symmetry.space_group_name_H-M   'P 1'
#
loop_
_entity.id
_entity.type
_entity.pdbx_description
1 polymer ?
#
loop_
_entity_poly.entity_id
_entity_poly.type
_entity_poly.pdbx_seq_one_letter_code
_entity_poly.pdbx_strand_id
1 'polypeptide(L)'
;MTRRRRMPVLVEALSVIVRNRTIEEKYAGGMDAYRADCPNGSFCSDEYLSCVLFTTPFDVGQFVQLLVKRGFRFVEEGQAEEIVVVDQQDGPTAPCRWLKVGDHPDGFQYAALVDDLGDRVAKPRGWTLEHSLTIEGRKVSLERLAEMTWLRTQGDREIYWDEEHQEEVAIIGASDHLSPLERCRRKLVTVHGDVVRPLWSVTPNGRVVAHGPTRVGEIADLQARWPMLGIVLGPTAGSDRSAMVKPWNRTGQRSWLTKAQKLVMLKVSRLARVAK
;
A
#
# COMPACT_ATOMS: atom_id res chain seq x y z
N MET A 1 -14.03 -19.15 -42.01
CA MET A 1 -13.03 -18.71 -41.00
C MET A 1 -13.75 -17.82 -40.00
N THR A 2 -13.99 -18.31 -38.79
CA THR A 2 -14.58 -17.52 -37.70
C THR A 2 -13.57 -16.45 -37.28
N ARG A 3 -13.96 -15.18 -37.37
CA ARG A 3 -13.16 -14.04 -36.92
C ARG A 3 -12.99 -14.20 -35.40
N ARG A 4 -11.79 -14.60 -34.95
CA ARG A 4 -11.47 -14.76 -33.51
C ARG A 4 -11.75 -13.45 -32.79
N ARG A 5 -12.39 -13.54 -31.62
CA ARG A 5 -12.80 -12.37 -30.83
C ARG A 5 -11.60 -11.82 -30.09
N ARG A 6 -11.04 -10.78 -30.69
CA ARG A 6 -9.96 -9.92 -30.21
C ARG A 6 -10.47 -9.02 -29.11
N MET A 7 -9.89 -9.08 -27.92
CA MET A 7 -10.34 -8.29 -26.77
C MET A 7 -9.13 -7.88 -25.94
N PRO A 8 -8.73 -6.61 -25.82
CA PRO A 8 -7.72 -6.20 -24.83
C PRO A 8 -8.21 -6.32 -23.39
N VAL A 9 -7.33 -6.23 -22.40
CA VAL A 9 -7.66 -6.15 -20.96
C VAL A 9 -7.64 -4.71 -20.45
N LEU A 10 -8.48 -4.40 -19.47
CA LEU A 10 -8.49 -3.10 -18.77
C LEU A 10 -7.15 -2.84 -18.07
N VAL A 11 -6.68 -1.59 -18.17
CA VAL A 11 -5.61 -1.03 -17.33
C VAL A 11 -6.22 0.02 -16.42
N GLU A 12 -6.06 -0.18 -15.11
CA GLU A 12 -6.57 0.72 -14.07
C GLU A 12 -5.67 0.66 -12.84
N ALA A 13 -5.34 1.82 -12.28
CA ALA A 13 -4.36 1.98 -11.21
C ALA A 13 -3.04 1.23 -11.49
N LEU A 14 -2.82 0.10 -10.80
CA LEU A 14 -1.70 -0.80 -11.05
C LEU A 14 -2.23 -2.13 -11.58
N SER A 15 -1.79 -2.51 -12.77
CA SER A 15 -2.28 -3.70 -13.47
C SER A 15 -1.16 -4.71 -13.65
N VAL A 16 -1.31 -5.90 -13.06
CA VAL A 16 -0.41 -7.04 -13.30
C VAL A 16 -0.96 -7.86 -14.46
N ILE A 17 -0.27 -7.82 -15.59
CA ILE A 17 -0.67 -8.49 -16.82
C ILE A 17 0.26 -9.67 -17.10
N VAL A 18 -0.34 -10.80 -17.44
CA VAL A 18 0.33 -12.07 -17.69
C VAL A 18 -0.22 -12.69 -18.96
N ARG A 19 0.64 -13.35 -19.74
CA ARG A 19 0.21 -14.14 -20.91
C ARG A 19 -0.56 -15.38 -20.44
N ASN A 20 -1.78 -15.58 -20.96
CA ASN A 20 -2.61 -16.76 -20.68
C ASN A 20 -1.87 -18.06 -20.95
N ARG A 21 -1.09 -18.11 -22.04
CA ARG A 21 -0.24 -19.26 -22.35
C ARG A 21 0.71 -19.61 -21.19
N THR A 22 1.34 -18.62 -20.55
CA THR A 22 2.22 -18.86 -19.42
C THR A 22 1.44 -19.36 -18.20
N ILE A 23 0.22 -18.84 -17.98
CA ILE A 23 -0.66 -19.33 -16.91
C ILE A 23 -0.96 -20.81 -17.10
N GLU A 24 -1.39 -21.22 -18.29
CA GLU A 24 -1.71 -22.62 -18.58
C GLU A 24 -0.48 -23.54 -18.48
N GLU A 25 0.70 -23.06 -18.86
CA GLU A 25 1.94 -23.84 -18.81
C GLU A 25 2.51 -23.99 -17.40
N LYS A 26 2.40 -22.95 -16.55
CA LYS A 26 3.17 -22.86 -15.29
C LYS A 26 2.32 -22.82 -14.02
N TYR A 27 1.06 -22.41 -14.10
CA TYR A 27 0.20 -22.33 -12.94
C TYR A 27 -0.44 -23.69 -12.67
N ALA A 28 -0.20 -24.26 -11.50
CA ALA A 28 -0.83 -25.53 -11.12
C ALA A 28 -2.36 -25.35 -11.09
N GLY A 29 -3.08 -26.13 -11.90
CA GLY A 29 -4.53 -25.99 -12.10
C GLY A 29 -4.93 -24.98 -13.18
N GLY A 30 -3.97 -24.45 -13.94
CA GLY A 30 -4.19 -23.61 -15.12
C GLY A 30 -4.94 -22.31 -14.83
N MET A 31 -5.70 -21.85 -15.81
CA MET A 31 -6.47 -20.60 -15.73
C MET A 31 -7.50 -20.58 -14.60
N ASP A 32 -8.16 -21.69 -14.32
CA ASP A 32 -9.19 -21.76 -13.28
C ASP A 32 -8.60 -21.52 -11.89
N ALA A 33 -7.45 -22.15 -11.59
CA ALA A 33 -6.73 -21.93 -10.34
C ALA A 33 -6.18 -20.50 -10.26
N TYR A 34 -5.63 -19.96 -11.36
CA TYR A 34 -5.14 -18.57 -11.39
C TYR A 34 -6.25 -17.56 -11.08
N ARG A 35 -7.43 -17.74 -11.67
CA ARG A 35 -8.62 -16.91 -11.40
C ARG A 35 -9.07 -17.04 -9.95
N ALA A 36 -9.11 -18.26 -9.41
CA ALA A 36 -9.52 -18.51 -8.03
C ALA A 36 -8.55 -17.91 -7.00
N ASP A 37 -7.25 -17.89 -7.32
CA ASP A 37 -6.19 -17.30 -6.48
C ASP A 37 -6.09 -15.76 -6.61
N CYS A 38 -6.96 -15.12 -7.39
CA CYS A 38 -7.03 -13.66 -7.49
C CYS A 38 -7.35 -13.05 -6.11
N PRO A 39 -6.46 -12.21 -5.53
CA PRO A 39 -6.54 -11.82 -4.12
C PRO A 39 -7.70 -10.88 -3.78
N ASN A 40 -8.26 -10.18 -4.78
CA ASN A 40 -9.23 -9.10 -4.59
C ASN A 40 -10.40 -9.17 -5.59
N GLY A 41 -10.55 -10.27 -6.32
CA GLY A 41 -11.63 -10.47 -7.29
C GLY A 41 -11.57 -9.56 -8.53
N SER A 42 -10.49 -8.81 -8.72
CA SER A 42 -10.32 -7.90 -9.87
C SER A 42 -9.88 -8.59 -11.16
N PHE A 43 -9.78 -9.92 -11.16
CA PHE A 43 -9.37 -10.69 -12.32
C PHE A 43 -10.25 -10.40 -13.54
N CYS A 44 -9.62 -10.09 -14.66
CA CYS A 44 -10.21 -10.13 -15.98
C CYS A 44 -9.24 -10.73 -16.99
N SER A 45 -9.76 -11.28 -18.08
CA SER A 45 -8.92 -11.93 -19.09
C SER A 45 -9.62 -11.94 -20.44
N ASP A 46 -8.79 -11.93 -21.48
CA ASP A 46 -9.15 -12.17 -22.87
C ASP A 46 -8.64 -13.54 -23.37
N GLU A 47 -8.46 -13.73 -24.68
CA GLU A 47 -7.92 -14.98 -25.26
C GLU A 47 -6.41 -15.17 -24.97
N TYR A 48 -5.64 -14.09 -24.87
CA TYR A 48 -4.18 -14.05 -24.78
C TYR A 48 -3.63 -13.54 -23.46
N LEU A 49 -4.31 -12.61 -22.80
CA LEU A 49 -3.87 -11.90 -21.61
C LEU A 49 -4.84 -12.07 -20.44
N SER A 50 -4.25 -12.08 -19.25
CA SER A 50 -4.95 -12.00 -17.97
C SER A 50 -4.43 -10.79 -17.22
N CYS A 51 -5.34 -10.09 -16.55
CA CYS A 51 -5.05 -8.89 -15.76
C CYS A 51 -5.62 -9.03 -14.36
N VAL A 52 -4.83 -8.65 -13.37
CA VAL A 52 -5.28 -8.45 -11.98
C VAL A 52 -4.92 -7.01 -11.60
N LEU A 53 -5.93 -6.27 -11.13
CA LEU A 53 -5.81 -4.87 -10.76
C LEU A 53 -5.50 -4.73 -9.27
N PHE A 54 -4.69 -3.73 -8.94
CA PHE A 54 -4.25 -3.38 -7.60
C PHE A 54 -4.26 -1.87 -7.41
N THR A 55 -4.41 -1.45 -6.17
CA THR A 55 -4.40 -0.04 -5.77
C THR A 55 -3.11 0.35 -5.06
N THR A 56 -2.25 -0.62 -4.69
CA THR A 56 -1.00 -0.37 -3.98
C THR A 56 0.20 -1.09 -4.61
N PRO A 57 1.39 -0.46 -4.70
CA PRO A 57 2.60 -1.14 -5.16
C PRO A 57 3.03 -2.30 -4.26
N PHE A 58 2.68 -2.24 -2.97
CA PHE A 58 2.99 -3.30 -2.02
C PHE A 58 2.29 -4.61 -2.39
N ASP A 59 0.99 -4.56 -2.68
CA ASP A 59 0.21 -5.74 -3.05
C ASP A 59 0.64 -6.28 -4.42
N VAL A 60 0.96 -5.39 -5.37
CA VAL A 60 1.60 -5.78 -6.64
C VAL A 60 2.88 -6.56 -6.38
N GLY A 61 3.76 -6.05 -5.50
CA GLY A 61 5.01 -6.71 -5.15
C GLY A 61 4.81 -8.10 -4.56
N GLN A 62 3.82 -8.26 -3.68
CA GLN A 62 3.47 -9.57 -3.12
C GLN A 62 2.96 -10.54 -4.18
N PHE A 63 2.08 -10.08 -5.07
CA PHE A 63 1.51 -10.90 -6.13
C PHE A 63 2.56 -11.29 -7.18
N VAL A 64 3.42 -10.37 -7.60
CA VAL A 64 4.54 -10.68 -8.51
C VAL A 64 5.50 -11.69 -7.87
N GLN A 65 5.87 -11.53 -6.61
CA GLN A 65 6.72 -12.52 -5.91
C GLN A 65 6.06 -13.90 -5.85
N LEU A 66 4.75 -13.96 -5.68
CA LEU A 66 3.99 -15.20 -5.71
C LEU A 66 4.07 -15.89 -7.08
N LEU A 67 3.94 -15.14 -8.18
CA LEU A 67 4.08 -15.68 -9.54
C LEU A 67 5.52 -16.13 -9.83
N VAL A 68 6.51 -15.34 -9.41
CA VAL A 68 7.94 -15.71 -9.56
C VAL A 68 8.25 -17.02 -8.81
N LYS A 69 7.73 -17.20 -7.60
CA LYS A 69 7.86 -18.47 -6.85
C LYS A 69 7.22 -19.67 -7.58
N ARG A 70 6.27 -19.43 -8.47
CA ARG A 70 5.64 -20.45 -9.34
C ARG A 70 6.36 -20.60 -10.69
N GLY A 71 7.53 -19.97 -10.87
CA GLY A 71 8.37 -20.13 -12.05
C GLY A 71 8.08 -19.15 -13.19
N PHE A 72 7.28 -18.11 -12.95
CA PHE A 72 7.09 -17.03 -13.91
C PHE A 72 8.31 -16.10 -13.92
N ARG A 73 8.65 -15.58 -15.09
CA ARG A 73 9.70 -14.58 -15.28
C ARG A 73 9.11 -13.18 -15.31
N PHE A 74 9.55 -12.32 -14.41
CA PHE A 74 9.11 -10.93 -14.38
C PHE A 74 9.95 -10.05 -15.31
N VAL A 75 11.08 -9.54 -14.82
CA VAL A 75 12.02 -8.74 -15.61
C VAL A 75 13.35 -9.48 -15.72
N GLU A 76 13.80 -9.73 -16.95
CA GLU A 76 15.12 -10.27 -17.27
C GLU A 76 15.82 -9.34 -18.25
N GLU A 77 17.11 -9.05 -18.02
CA GLU A 77 17.90 -8.14 -18.85
C GLU A 77 17.23 -6.77 -19.07
N GLY A 78 16.44 -6.31 -18.09
CA GLY A 78 15.71 -5.04 -18.16
C GLY A 78 14.45 -5.06 -19.03
N GLN A 79 13.98 -6.22 -19.49
CA GLN A 79 12.77 -6.40 -20.29
C GLN A 79 11.72 -7.22 -19.51
N ALA A 80 10.45 -6.85 -19.63
CA ALA A 80 9.33 -7.63 -19.12
C ALA A 80 9.13 -8.90 -19.97
N GLU A 81 9.16 -10.07 -19.32
CA GLU A 81 9.15 -11.36 -20.01
C GLU A 81 7.77 -12.03 -19.99
N GLU A 82 7.32 -12.55 -18.84
CA GLU A 82 6.03 -13.25 -18.74
C GLU A 82 5.01 -12.48 -17.91
N ILE A 83 5.51 -11.58 -17.06
CA ILE A 83 4.72 -10.66 -16.26
C ILE A 83 5.11 -9.25 -16.68
N VAL A 84 4.14 -8.36 -16.80
CA VAL A 84 4.37 -6.92 -16.90
C VAL A 84 3.45 -6.22 -15.91
N VAL A 85 4.00 -5.25 -15.19
CA VAL A 85 3.22 -4.33 -14.38
C VAL A 85 3.02 -3.08 -15.20
N VAL A 86 1.78 -2.63 -15.33
CA VAL A 86 1.43 -1.37 -15.98
C VAL A 86 0.88 -0.45 -14.91
N ASP A 87 1.53 0.69 -14.75
CA ASP A 87 0.98 1.83 -14.04
C ASP A 87 0.13 2.61 -15.05
N GLN A 88 -1.12 2.94 -14.70
CA GLN A 88 -2.02 3.68 -15.58
C GLN A 88 -1.45 5.08 -15.95
N GLN A 89 -0.58 5.64 -15.12
CA GLN A 89 0.00 6.96 -15.30
C GLN A 89 1.29 6.91 -16.12
N ASP A 90 2.19 6.00 -15.71
CA ASP A 90 3.55 5.94 -16.24
C ASP A 90 3.71 4.87 -17.33
N GLY A 91 2.67 4.07 -17.56
CA GLY A 91 2.68 2.95 -18.49
C GLY A 91 3.41 1.72 -17.93
N PRO A 92 3.94 0.84 -18.79
CA PRO A 92 4.66 -0.35 -18.36
C PRO A 92 5.90 -0.01 -17.52
N THR A 93 6.06 -0.66 -16.35
CA THR A 93 7.19 -0.42 -15.44
C THR A 93 8.53 -0.96 -15.96
N ALA A 94 8.50 -1.73 -17.04
CA ALA A 94 9.66 -2.20 -17.79
C ALA A 94 9.29 -2.31 -19.28
N PRO A 95 10.24 -2.09 -20.19
CA PRO A 95 10.02 -2.31 -21.62
C PRO A 95 9.44 -3.70 -21.90
N CYS A 96 8.42 -3.76 -22.74
CA CYS A 96 7.69 -4.99 -23.05
C CYS A 96 7.47 -5.09 -24.55
N ARG A 97 8.03 -6.12 -25.18
CA ARG A 97 7.94 -6.33 -26.65
C ARG A 97 6.62 -6.94 -27.11
N TRP A 98 5.87 -7.56 -26.20
CA TRP A 98 4.67 -8.32 -26.53
C TRP A 98 3.38 -7.61 -26.10
N LEU A 99 3.47 -6.56 -25.26
CA LEU A 99 2.33 -5.77 -24.82
C LEU A 99 2.31 -4.40 -25.49
N LYS A 100 1.12 -3.95 -25.89
CA LYS A 100 0.82 -2.56 -26.23
C LYS A 100 -0.19 -2.00 -25.23
N VAL A 101 0.07 -0.81 -24.70
CA VAL A 101 -0.88 -0.04 -23.89
C VAL A 101 -1.46 1.07 -24.76
N GLY A 102 -2.74 1.39 -24.59
CA GLY A 102 -3.39 2.46 -25.34
C GLY A 102 -4.61 3.02 -24.62
N ASP A 103 -5.05 4.18 -25.11
CA ASP A 103 -6.21 4.89 -24.59
C ASP A 103 -7.49 4.47 -25.33
N HIS A 104 -8.55 4.20 -24.58
CA HIS A 104 -9.89 3.94 -25.10
C HIS A 104 -10.63 5.27 -25.33
N PRO A 105 -11.46 5.40 -26.39
CA PRO A 105 -12.24 6.62 -26.65
C PRO A 105 -13.12 7.08 -25.48
N ASP A 106 -13.60 6.13 -24.66
CA ASP A 106 -14.40 6.40 -23.46
C ASP A 106 -13.56 6.92 -22.26
N GLY A 107 -12.26 7.16 -22.45
CA GLY A 107 -11.40 7.85 -21.48
C GLY A 107 -10.62 6.96 -20.52
N PHE A 108 -10.73 5.63 -20.60
CA PHE A 108 -9.94 4.68 -19.80
C PHE A 108 -8.80 4.04 -20.60
N GLN A 109 -7.88 3.31 -19.96
CA GLN A 109 -6.77 2.65 -20.65
C GLN A 109 -6.95 1.14 -20.78
N TYR A 110 -6.32 0.57 -21.80
CA TYR A 110 -6.30 -0.85 -22.02
C TYR A 110 -4.90 -1.33 -22.38
N ALA A 111 -4.68 -2.63 -22.23
CA ALA A 111 -3.49 -3.31 -22.68
C ALA A 111 -3.87 -4.50 -23.56
N ALA A 112 -3.09 -4.70 -24.61
CA ALA A 112 -3.32 -5.72 -25.60
C ALA A 112 -2.00 -6.38 -25.99
N LEU A 113 -2.09 -7.58 -26.56
CA LEU A 113 -0.94 -8.13 -27.28
C LEU A 113 -0.64 -7.22 -28.49
N VAL A 114 0.64 -6.97 -28.83
CA VAL A 114 1.04 -5.93 -29.82
C VAL A 114 0.30 -6.01 -31.17
N ASP A 115 -0.14 -7.21 -31.58
CA ASP A 115 -0.88 -7.44 -32.84
C ASP A 115 -2.42 -7.54 -32.67
N ASP A 116 -2.96 -7.24 -31.48
CA ASP A 116 -4.34 -7.52 -31.10
C ASP A 116 -5.14 -6.30 -30.58
N LEU A 117 -5.51 -5.37 -31.47
CA LEU A 117 -6.31 -4.19 -31.13
C LEU A 117 -7.81 -4.44 -31.37
N GLY A 118 -8.41 -5.29 -30.53
CA GLY A 118 -9.86 -5.49 -30.49
C GLY A 118 -10.63 -4.24 -30.03
N ASP A 119 -11.92 -4.16 -30.39
CA ASP A 119 -12.84 -3.08 -30.02
C ASP A 119 -13.59 -3.32 -28.69
N ARG A 120 -13.38 -4.48 -28.07
CA ARG A 120 -14.03 -4.86 -26.80
C ARG A 120 -12.99 -5.12 -25.72
N VAL A 121 -13.03 -4.35 -24.64
CA VAL A 121 -12.10 -4.50 -23.52
C VAL A 121 -12.68 -5.46 -22.47
N ALA A 122 -11.91 -6.47 -22.08
CA ALA A 122 -12.18 -7.34 -20.93
C ALA A 122 -11.98 -6.56 -19.63
N LYS A 123 -12.96 -6.62 -18.74
CA LYS A 123 -13.01 -5.84 -17.49
C LYS A 123 -13.38 -6.75 -16.32
N PRO A 124 -13.04 -6.40 -15.07
CA PRO A 124 -13.47 -7.14 -13.89
C PRO A 124 -15.00 -7.22 -13.82
N ARG A 125 -15.51 -8.28 -13.18
CA ARG A 125 -16.95 -8.43 -13.00
C ARG A 125 -17.50 -7.28 -12.16
N GLY A 126 -18.50 -6.58 -12.69
CA GLY A 126 -19.15 -5.46 -12.00
C GLY A 126 -18.45 -4.11 -12.18
N TRP A 127 -17.37 -4.04 -12.94
CA TRP A 127 -16.74 -2.77 -13.29
C TRP A 127 -17.65 -1.93 -14.20
N THR A 128 -17.75 -0.63 -13.93
CA THR A 128 -18.38 0.37 -14.81
C THR A 128 -17.49 1.60 -14.91
N LEU A 129 -17.65 2.38 -15.99
CA LEU A 129 -16.81 3.56 -16.21
C LEU A 129 -17.09 4.64 -15.15
N GLU A 130 -18.35 4.81 -14.78
CA GLU A 130 -18.83 5.78 -13.80
C GLU A 130 -18.16 5.60 -12.43
N HIS A 131 -17.78 4.34 -12.11
CA HIS A 131 -17.12 3.96 -10.87
C HIS A 131 -15.64 3.61 -11.06
N SER A 132 -15.07 3.94 -12.22
CA SER A 132 -13.66 3.66 -12.51
C SER A 132 -12.75 4.60 -11.72
N LEU A 133 -11.54 4.16 -11.38
CA LEU A 133 -10.52 5.03 -10.82
C LEU A 133 -10.07 6.10 -11.81
N THR A 134 -10.33 5.93 -13.11
CA THR A 134 -10.15 6.99 -14.11
C THR A 134 -11.11 8.16 -13.88
N ILE A 135 -12.36 7.89 -13.49
CA ILE A 135 -13.41 8.90 -13.31
C ILE A 135 -13.50 9.35 -11.84
N GLU A 136 -13.43 8.42 -10.89
CA GLU A 136 -13.46 8.69 -9.45
C GLU A 136 -12.09 9.13 -8.90
N GLY A 137 -10.99 8.76 -9.56
CA GLY A 137 -9.64 9.07 -9.11
C GLY A 137 -9.18 10.45 -9.57
N ARG A 138 -9.58 11.49 -8.84
CA ARG A 138 -8.79 12.71 -8.81
C ARG A 138 -7.40 12.36 -8.24
N LYS A 139 -6.36 12.40 -9.07
CA LYS A 139 -4.98 12.47 -8.55
C LYS A 139 -4.90 13.70 -7.67
N VAL A 140 -4.61 13.50 -6.40
CA VAL A 140 -4.14 14.56 -5.53
C VAL A 140 -2.62 14.54 -5.61
N SER A 141 -2.00 15.60 -6.12
CA SER A 141 -0.53 15.70 -6.11
C SER A 141 -0.02 15.68 -4.67
N LEU A 142 1.25 15.33 -4.44
CA LEU A 142 1.79 15.32 -3.06
C LEU A 142 1.75 16.73 -2.43
N GLU A 143 1.92 17.77 -3.23
CA GLU A 143 1.79 19.17 -2.81
C GLU A 143 0.37 19.45 -2.35
N ARG A 144 -0.63 19.09 -3.17
CA ARG A 144 -2.05 19.26 -2.81
C ARG A 144 -2.44 18.41 -1.61
N LEU A 145 -1.91 17.19 -1.50
CA LEU A 145 -2.13 16.30 -0.36
C LEU A 145 -1.57 16.90 0.94
N ALA A 146 -0.46 17.62 0.86
CA ALA A 146 0.14 18.29 2.00
C ALA A 146 -0.70 19.47 2.51
N GLU A 147 -1.55 20.04 1.66
CA GLU A 147 -2.48 21.13 1.99
C GLU A 147 -3.81 20.61 2.55
N MET A 148 -4.12 19.32 2.35
CA MET A 148 -5.34 18.70 2.85
C MET A 148 -5.23 18.26 4.31
N THR A 149 -6.35 18.29 5.01
CA THR A 149 -6.42 17.84 6.42
C THR A 149 -6.79 16.37 6.47
N TRP A 150 -5.89 15.51 6.94
CA TRP A 150 -6.22 14.10 7.18
C TRP A 150 -7.35 13.97 8.22
N LEU A 151 -8.37 13.17 7.91
CA LEU A 151 -9.52 12.95 8.78
C LEU A 151 -9.49 11.56 9.42
N ARG A 152 -9.42 10.50 8.60
CA ARG A 152 -9.57 9.11 9.07
C ARG A 152 -9.00 8.09 8.08
N THR A 153 -8.99 6.82 8.49
CA THR A 153 -8.72 5.67 7.62
C THR A 153 -9.97 4.82 7.52
N GLN A 154 -10.31 4.37 6.30
CA GLN A 154 -11.44 3.49 6.02
C GLN A 154 -11.00 2.38 5.07
N GLY A 155 -10.71 1.20 5.63
CA GLY A 155 -10.13 0.08 4.85
C GLY A 155 -8.70 0.40 4.41
N ASP A 156 -8.44 0.33 3.11
CA ASP A 156 -7.19 0.69 2.43
C ASP A 156 -7.13 2.17 2.01
N ARG A 157 -8.18 2.95 2.29
CA ARG A 157 -8.31 4.37 1.93
C ARG A 157 -7.99 5.26 3.13
N GLU A 158 -7.22 6.32 2.89
CA GLU A 158 -7.07 7.46 3.78
C GLU A 158 -8.01 8.57 3.33
N ILE A 159 -8.82 9.10 4.24
CA ILE A 159 -9.77 10.17 3.95
C ILE A 159 -9.18 11.49 4.41
N TYR A 160 -9.14 12.45 3.49
CA TYR A 160 -8.67 13.81 3.69
C TYR A 160 -9.82 14.79 3.47
N TRP A 161 -9.76 15.94 4.13
CA TRP A 161 -10.61 17.08 3.85
C TRP A 161 -9.86 18.05 2.93
N ASP A 162 -10.45 18.33 1.78
CA ASP A 162 -10.00 19.35 0.85
C ASP A 162 -10.75 20.65 1.14
N GLU A 163 -10.07 21.63 1.74
CA GLU A 163 -10.66 22.91 2.10
C GLU A 163 -10.98 23.76 0.86
N GLU A 164 -10.24 23.60 -0.24
CA GLU A 164 -10.46 24.35 -1.48
C GLU A 164 -11.77 23.90 -2.14
N HIS A 165 -12.03 22.59 -2.15
CA HIS A 165 -13.20 21.99 -2.80
C HIS A 165 -14.34 21.68 -1.83
N GLN A 166 -14.14 21.87 -0.52
CA GLN A 166 -15.10 21.61 0.55
C GLN A 166 -15.67 20.18 0.50
N GLU A 167 -14.79 19.20 0.29
CA GLU A 167 -15.17 17.78 0.15
C GLU A 167 -14.22 16.84 0.89
N GLU A 168 -14.72 15.63 1.19
CA GLU A 168 -13.88 14.53 1.64
C GLU A 168 -13.29 13.80 0.43
N VAL A 169 -11.96 13.70 0.38
CA VAL A 169 -11.21 13.02 -0.67
C VAL A 169 -10.63 11.72 -0.12
N ALA A 170 -11.01 10.59 -0.73
CA ALA A 170 -10.45 9.29 -0.42
C ALA A 170 -9.19 9.04 -1.27
N ILE A 171 -8.07 8.76 -0.63
CA ILE A 171 -6.78 8.51 -1.28
C ILE A 171 -6.29 7.12 -0.87
N ILE A 172 -5.97 6.30 -1.87
CA ILE A 172 -5.39 4.97 -1.66
C ILE A 172 -3.88 5.07 -1.81
N GLY A 173 -3.12 4.42 -0.92
CA GLY A 173 -1.66 4.38 -1.02
C GLY A 173 -0.93 5.68 -0.67
N ALA A 174 -1.60 6.71 -0.12
CA ALA A 174 -0.94 7.93 0.36
C ALA A 174 0.23 7.61 1.30
N SER A 175 0.03 6.67 2.23
CA SER A 175 1.06 6.16 3.12
C SER A 175 2.23 5.46 2.42
N ASP A 176 2.11 4.98 1.19
CA ASP A 176 3.19 4.27 0.48
C ASP A 176 4.27 5.23 -0.02
N HIS A 177 3.90 6.45 -0.40
CA HIS A 177 4.81 7.53 -0.80
C HIS A 177 5.47 8.23 0.39
N LEU A 178 4.92 8.08 1.59
CA LEU A 178 5.52 8.63 2.80
C LEU A 178 6.82 7.92 3.11
N SER A 179 7.80 8.72 3.58
CA SER A 179 8.98 8.14 4.19
C SER A 179 8.56 7.20 5.34
N PRO A 180 9.31 6.12 5.60
CA PRO A 180 9.04 5.23 6.73
C PRO A 180 8.89 5.95 8.09
N LEU A 181 9.58 7.09 8.25
CA LEU A 181 9.47 7.98 9.41
C LEU A 181 8.11 8.65 9.49
N GLU A 182 7.62 9.19 8.37
CA GLU A 182 6.34 9.88 8.31
C GLU A 182 5.16 8.92 8.49
N ARG A 183 5.25 7.69 7.98
CA ARG A 183 4.31 6.60 8.34
C ARG A 183 4.28 6.32 9.84
N CYS A 184 5.45 6.31 10.49
CA CYS A 184 5.55 6.09 11.93
C CYS A 184 4.89 7.25 12.71
N ARG A 185 5.20 8.49 12.33
CA ARG A 185 4.60 9.71 12.89
C ARG A 185 3.08 9.69 12.79
N ARG A 186 2.54 9.47 11.60
CA ARG A 186 1.08 9.40 11.38
C ARG A 186 0.43 8.32 12.23
N LYS A 187 0.99 7.12 12.25
CA LYS A 187 0.45 6.02 13.07
C LYS A 187 0.41 6.35 14.55
N LEU A 188 1.42 7.04 15.07
CA LEU A 188 1.47 7.47 16.47
C LEU A 188 0.38 8.51 16.76
N VAL A 189 0.25 9.51 15.91
CA VAL A 189 -0.78 10.55 16.02
C VAL A 189 -2.19 9.95 15.92
N THR A 190 -2.43 9.04 14.97
CA THR A 190 -3.74 8.37 14.83
C THR A 190 -4.14 7.58 16.08
N VAL A 191 -3.20 6.87 16.71
CA VAL A 191 -3.51 5.99 17.85
C VAL A 191 -3.57 6.76 19.17
N HIS A 192 -2.79 7.84 19.32
CA HIS A 192 -2.61 8.52 20.61
C HIS A 192 -3.04 9.99 20.62
N GLY A 193 -3.48 10.53 19.48
CA GLY A 193 -3.72 11.95 19.24
C GLY A 193 -2.41 12.73 19.11
N ASP A 194 -2.39 13.84 18.36
CA ASP A 194 -1.23 14.77 18.36
C ASP A 194 -1.25 15.69 19.57
N VAL A 195 -1.10 15.10 20.75
CA VAL A 195 -1.12 15.79 22.04
C VAL A 195 0.26 15.74 22.70
N VAL A 196 0.50 16.65 23.64
CA VAL A 196 1.71 16.63 24.47
C VAL A 196 1.53 15.65 25.62
N ARG A 197 2.43 14.68 25.75
CA ARG A 197 2.42 13.66 26.82
C ARG A 197 3.76 13.57 27.54
N PRO A 198 3.80 13.28 28.84
CA PRO A 198 5.03 12.88 29.51
C PRO A 198 5.60 11.64 28.83
N LEU A 199 6.91 11.65 28.53
CA LEU A 199 7.55 10.62 27.73
C LEU A 199 8.69 9.95 28.51
N TRP A 200 8.69 8.62 28.51
CA TRP A 200 9.84 7.81 28.94
C TRP A 200 10.30 6.90 27.81
N SER A 201 11.62 6.75 27.66
CA SER A 201 12.19 5.72 26.81
C SER A 201 12.92 4.66 27.62
N VAL A 202 12.95 3.44 27.08
CA VAL A 202 13.72 2.31 27.60
C VAL A 202 14.77 1.96 26.57
N THR A 203 16.04 2.11 26.97
CA THR A 203 17.20 1.83 26.13
C THR A 203 17.41 0.32 25.93
N PRO A 204 18.24 -0.10 24.95
CA PRO A 204 18.56 -1.52 24.74
C PRO A 204 19.14 -2.22 25.97
N ASN A 205 19.94 -1.50 26.78
CA ASN A 205 20.49 -2.00 28.04
C ASN A 205 19.53 -1.88 29.24
N GLY A 206 18.26 -1.54 29.01
CA GLY A 206 17.22 -1.51 30.04
C GLY A 206 17.22 -0.27 30.94
N ARG A 207 17.98 0.77 30.62
CA ARG A 207 17.90 2.06 31.32
C ARG A 207 16.63 2.80 30.92
N VAL A 208 16.04 3.49 31.88
CA VAL A 208 14.86 4.33 31.69
C VAL A 208 15.31 5.78 31.64
N VAL A 209 14.89 6.51 30.61
CA VAL A 209 15.19 7.94 30.43
C VAL A 209 13.87 8.70 30.36
N ALA A 210 13.69 9.71 31.20
CA ALA A 210 12.58 10.64 31.11
C ALA A 210 12.93 11.79 30.15
N HIS A 211 12.04 12.10 29.21
CA HIS A 211 12.24 13.16 28.21
C HIS A 211 11.37 14.40 28.47
N GLY A 212 10.55 14.38 29.52
CA GLY A 212 9.59 15.45 29.82
C GLY A 212 8.35 15.42 28.92
N PRO A 213 7.58 16.51 28.86
CA PRO A 213 6.44 16.64 27.95
C PRO A 213 6.91 16.65 26.50
N THR A 214 6.39 15.74 25.68
CA THR A 214 6.75 15.62 24.25
C THR A 214 5.47 15.49 23.42
N ARG A 215 5.40 16.18 22.29
CA ARG A 215 4.30 16.04 21.33
C ARG A 215 4.37 14.68 20.65
N VAL A 216 3.25 13.98 20.54
CA VAL A 216 3.22 12.60 20.00
C VAL A 216 3.83 12.50 18.60
N GLY A 217 3.63 13.49 17.72
CA GLY A 217 4.25 13.49 16.38
C GLY A 217 5.80 13.51 16.37
N GLU A 218 6.44 14.06 17.40
CA GLU A 218 7.92 14.18 17.49
C GLU A 218 8.58 12.85 17.93
N ILE A 219 7.80 11.91 18.43
CA ILE A 219 8.29 10.60 18.87
C ILE A 219 8.93 9.83 17.72
N ALA A 220 8.41 9.98 16.50
CA ALA A 220 8.96 9.33 15.33
C ALA A 220 10.42 9.75 15.08
N ASP A 221 10.75 11.04 15.24
CA ASP A 221 12.11 11.56 15.11
C ASP A 221 13.02 11.07 16.24
N LEU A 222 12.47 10.92 17.45
CA LEU A 222 13.18 10.29 18.57
C LEU A 222 13.54 8.83 18.25
N GLN A 223 12.59 8.07 17.70
CA GLN A 223 12.83 6.68 17.30
C GLN A 223 13.76 6.58 16.08
N ALA A 224 13.74 7.52 15.15
CA ALA A 224 14.67 7.50 14.02
C ALA A 224 16.14 7.72 14.44
N ARG A 225 16.36 8.55 15.46
CA ARG A 225 17.67 8.72 16.11
C ARG A 225 18.07 7.48 16.92
N TRP A 226 17.10 6.78 17.50
CA TRP A 226 17.34 5.64 18.39
C TRP A 226 16.30 4.50 18.20
N PRO A 227 16.44 3.68 17.14
CA PRO A 227 15.37 2.77 16.67
C PRO A 227 15.06 1.59 17.60
N MET A 228 15.91 1.34 18.59
CA MET A 228 15.72 0.26 19.56
C MET A 228 15.09 0.74 20.88
N LEU A 229 14.63 2.00 20.96
CA LEU A 229 13.96 2.53 22.14
C LEU A 229 12.51 2.05 22.21
N GLY A 230 12.18 1.35 23.30
CA GLY A 230 10.80 1.20 23.73
C GLY A 230 10.31 2.51 24.34
N ILE A 231 9.10 2.93 24.04
CA ILE A 231 8.57 4.22 24.51
C ILE A 231 7.31 4.02 25.35
N VAL A 232 7.21 4.76 26.46
CA VAL A 232 6.02 4.81 27.31
C VAL A 232 5.52 6.24 27.32
N LEU A 233 4.26 6.40 26.92
CA LEU A 233 3.52 7.65 27.02
C LEU A 233 2.76 7.68 28.33
N GLY A 234 2.92 8.76 29.08
CA GLY A 234 2.16 9.04 30.28
C GLY A 234 0.73 9.49 29.98
N PRO A 235 -0.15 9.41 30.99
CA PRO A 235 -1.48 10.01 30.90
C PRO A 235 -1.40 11.55 30.96
N THR A 236 -2.30 12.24 30.26
CA THR A 236 -2.43 13.70 30.30
C THR A 236 -3.48 14.19 31.30
N ALA A 237 -4.46 13.34 31.66
CA ALA A 237 -5.56 13.68 32.56
C ALA A 237 -6.10 12.45 33.32
N GLY A 238 -7.03 12.67 34.26
CA GLY A 238 -7.46 11.68 35.25
C GLY A 238 -8.05 10.36 34.72
N SER A 239 -8.62 10.35 33.52
CA SER A 239 -9.14 9.14 32.84
C SER A 239 -8.24 8.62 31.72
N ASP A 240 -7.18 9.35 31.36
CA ASP A 240 -6.25 8.97 30.30
C ASP A 240 -5.32 7.84 30.79
N ARG A 241 -4.96 6.93 29.88
CA ARG A 241 -4.14 5.76 30.19
C ARG A 241 -2.75 5.94 29.63
N SER A 242 -1.75 5.42 30.35
CA SER A 242 -0.40 5.29 29.81
C SER A 242 -0.41 4.35 28.60
N ALA A 243 0.31 4.69 27.53
CA ALA A 243 0.44 3.85 26.35
C ALA A 243 1.86 3.33 26.15
N MET A 244 2.00 2.17 25.54
CA MET A 244 3.29 1.58 25.19
C MET A 244 3.47 1.63 23.68
N VAL A 245 4.47 2.37 23.24
CA VAL A 245 4.87 2.50 21.85
C VAL A 245 6.04 1.56 21.59
N LYS A 246 5.87 0.66 20.61
CA LYS A 246 6.91 -0.28 20.21
C LYS A 246 8.03 0.44 19.44
N PRO A 247 9.28 -0.06 19.50
CA PRO A 247 10.37 0.48 18.71
C PRO A 247 10.06 0.41 17.22
N TRP A 248 10.37 1.47 16.50
CA TRP A 248 10.28 1.51 15.06
C TRP A 248 11.50 0.81 14.43
N ASN A 249 11.27 -0.14 13.52
CA ASN A 249 12.33 -0.81 12.78
C ASN A 249 12.38 -0.29 11.34
N ARG A 250 13.56 0.17 10.90
CA ARG A 250 13.86 0.60 9.53
C ARG A 250 13.54 -0.46 8.46
N THR A 251 13.59 -1.76 8.78
CA THR A 251 13.34 -2.85 7.82
C THR A 251 11.87 -3.32 7.77
N GLY A 252 10.95 -2.71 8.53
CA GLY A 252 9.54 -3.12 8.56
C GLY A 252 9.29 -4.48 9.24
N GLN A 253 10.34 -5.25 9.59
CA GLN A 253 10.19 -6.45 10.40
C GLN A 253 9.79 -6.09 11.83
N ARG A 254 8.90 -6.88 12.44
CA ARG A 254 8.54 -6.75 13.86
C ARG A 254 9.78 -7.04 14.71
N SER A 255 10.53 -6.01 15.13
CA SER A 255 11.54 -6.19 16.17
C SER A 255 10.78 -6.37 17.49
N TRP A 256 10.99 -7.52 18.12
CA TRP A 256 10.34 -7.81 19.38
C TRP A 256 11.18 -7.22 20.50
N LEU A 257 10.57 -6.39 21.35
CA LEU A 257 11.12 -6.06 22.66
C LEU A 257 11.53 -7.38 23.35
N THR A 258 12.73 -7.42 23.91
CA THR A 258 13.17 -8.57 24.71
C THR A 258 12.23 -8.74 25.91
N LYS A 259 12.18 -9.94 26.50
CA LYS A 259 11.38 -10.18 27.72
C LYS A 259 11.74 -9.17 28.82
N ALA A 260 13.04 -8.86 28.97
CA ALA A 260 13.53 -7.87 29.92
C ALA A 260 12.99 -6.45 29.61
N GLN A 261 13.03 -6.02 28.35
CA GLN A 261 12.50 -4.71 27.95
C GLN A 261 10.99 -4.61 28.19
N LYS A 262 10.22 -5.66 27.88
CA LYS A 262 8.77 -5.69 28.17
C LYS A 262 8.48 -5.53 29.67
N LEU A 263 9.24 -6.22 30.52
CA LEU A 263 9.14 -6.12 31.98
C LEU A 263 9.47 -4.71 32.49
N VAL A 264 10.53 -4.09 31.97
CA VAL A 264 10.89 -2.71 32.32
C VAL A 264 9.80 -1.74 31.88
N MET A 265 9.31 -1.85 30.64
CA MET A 265 8.24 -0.99 30.14
C MET A 265 6.94 -1.12 30.93
N LEU A 266 6.58 -2.33 31.38
CA LEU A 266 5.43 -2.55 32.26
C LEU A 266 5.62 -1.87 33.62
N LYS A 267 6.82 -1.96 34.20
CA LYS A 267 7.15 -1.25 35.45
C LYS A 267 7.07 0.26 35.27
N VAL A 268 7.64 0.80 34.20
CA VAL A 268 7.60 2.24 33.88
C VAL A 268 6.16 2.70 33.65
N SER A 269 5.35 1.95 32.90
CA SER A 269 3.93 2.28 32.69
C SER A 269 3.13 2.30 34.00
N ARG A 270 3.46 1.43 34.97
CA ARG A 270 2.82 1.46 36.30
C ARG A 270 3.27 2.68 37.10
N LEU A 271 4.57 2.99 37.10
CA LEU A 271 5.11 4.16 37.79
C LEU A 271 4.58 5.48 37.21
N ALA A 272 4.46 5.57 35.89
CA ALA A 272 3.89 6.72 35.19
C ALA A 272 2.41 6.99 35.54
N ARG A 273 1.67 6.01 36.09
CA ARG A 273 0.31 6.23 36.60
C ARG A 273 0.28 6.82 38.01
N VAL A 274 1.35 6.62 38.78
CA VAL A 274 1.43 7.02 40.19
C VAL A 274 2.09 8.40 40.34
N ALA A 275 2.95 8.79 39.39
CA ALA A 275 3.69 10.06 39.40
C ALA A 275 2.84 11.30 39.01
N LYS A 276 1.57 11.37 39.43
CA LYS A 276 0.75 12.58 39.32
C LYS A 276 1.28 13.70 40.22
#